data_AF-A0A8T4DZB1-F1
#
_entry.id   AF-A0A8T4DZB1-F1
#
_cell.length_a   1.000
_cell.length_b   1.000
_cell.length_c   1.000
_cell.angle_alpha   90.00
_cell.angle_beta   90.00
_cell.angle_gamma   90.00
#
_symmetry.space_group_name_H-M   'P 1'
#
loop_
_entity.id
_entity.type
_entity.pdbx_description
1 polymer ?
#
loop_
_entity_poly.entity_id
_entity_poly.type
_entity_poly.pdbx_seq_one_letter_code
_entity_poly.pdbx_strand_id
1 'polypeptide(L)'
;MNKKNVMIAVFISLLFVSLMTVNVSAEGLLSDLFNKIKEWFESSPFGGLFSQPVKSMEMIDLTFYPEFFSGNAEDPVNITSETTKIYNFRGGMEIGNNGLTLKESGTGLSVEHTGDSFDINGLRISSLELSGMKLSMVSGNWNETSENGTVRISDFLGNFFYRNGSVELVGNVSKITKG
;
A
#
# COMPACT_ATOMS: atom_id res chain seq x y z
N MET A 1 13.59 -25.45 12.66
CA MET A 1 13.09 -24.76 11.45
C MET A 1 12.46 -25.78 10.52
N ASN A 2 11.18 -25.64 10.19
CA ASN A 2 10.44 -26.66 9.45
C ASN A 2 10.92 -26.71 7.99
N LYS A 3 11.09 -27.90 7.39
CA LYS A 3 11.60 -28.05 6.00
C LYS A 3 10.79 -27.20 4.99
N LYS A 4 9.51 -26.99 5.29
CA LYS A 4 8.57 -26.10 4.59
C LYS A 4 9.03 -24.63 4.54
N ASN A 5 9.52 -24.09 5.66
CA ASN A 5 9.91 -22.68 5.75
C ASN A 5 11.24 -22.41 5.02
N VAL A 6 12.13 -23.41 5.02
CA VAL A 6 13.41 -23.34 4.29
C VAL A 6 13.16 -23.30 2.78
N MET A 7 12.24 -24.11 2.27
CA MET A 7 11.94 -24.16 0.83
C MET A 7 11.28 -22.87 0.34
N ILE A 8 10.39 -22.27 1.14
CA ILE A 8 9.76 -20.98 0.84
C ILE A 8 10.81 -19.86 0.83
N ALA A 9 11.69 -19.82 1.83
CA ALA A 9 12.75 -18.82 1.89
C ALA A 9 13.70 -18.94 0.69
N VAL A 10 14.13 -20.15 0.33
CA VAL A 10 15.00 -20.39 -0.83
C VAL A 10 14.34 -19.93 -2.13
N PHE A 11 13.04 -20.17 -2.31
CA PHE A 11 12.31 -19.72 -3.50
C PHE A 11 12.20 -18.19 -3.57
N ILE A 12 11.84 -17.52 -2.48
CA ILE A 12 11.76 -16.05 -2.41
C ILE A 12 13.15 -15.44 -2.67
N SER A 13 14.21 -16.03 -2.12
CA SER A 13 15.57 -15.58 -2.36
C SER A 13 16.00 -15.73 -3.82
N LEU A 14 15.69 -16.86 -4.48
CA LEU A 14 15.97 -17.06 -5.90
C LEU A 14 15.19 -16.09 -6.79
N LEU A 15 13.93 -15.80 -6.44
CA LEU A 15 13.11 -14.82 -7.14
C LEU A 15 13.73 -13.42 -7.06
N PHE A 16 14.15 -13.00 -5.85
CA PHE A 16 14.79 -11.70 -5.63
C PHE A 16 16.12 -11.56 -6.38
N VAL A 17 16.94 -12.61 -6.38
CA VAL A 17 18.21 -12.63 -7.13
C VAL A 17 17.94 -12.52 -8.64
N SER A 18 16.91 -13.19 -9.15
CA SER A 18 16.55 -13.13 -10.58
C SER A 18 16.07 -11.73 -11.01
N LEU A 19 15.31 -11.04 -10.15
CA LEU A 19 14.81 -9.70 -10.39
C LEU A 19 15.93 -8.65 -10.38
N MET A 20 16.96 -8.84 -9.54
CA MET A 20 18.12 -7.95 -9.47
C MET A 20 19.09 -8.09 -10.65
N THR A 21 19.04 -9.22 -11.38
CA THR A 21 19.91 -9.44 -12.56
C THR A 21 19.35 -8.89 -13.88
N VAL A 22 18.09 -8.50 -13.93
CA VAL A 22 17.42 -8.03 -15.16
C VAL A 22 17.18 -6.53 -15.07
N ASN A 23 18.05 -5.75 -15.74
CA ASN A 23 18.01 -4.29 -15.75
C ASN A 23 16.96 -3.76 -16.77
N VAL A 24 15.68 -4.04 -16.55
CA VAL A 24 14.59 -3.72 -17.50
C VAL A 24 13.36 -3.18 -16.77
N SER A 25 12.74 -2.14 -17.34
CA SER A 25 11.56 -1.40 -16.88
C SER A 25 10.48 -2.27 -16.22
N ALA A 26 10.17 -1.96 -14.96
CA ALA A 26 9.44 -2.80 -14.01
C ALA A 26 7.94 -2.99 -14.29
N GLU A 27 7.32 -2.18 -15.17
CA GLU A 27 5.86 -2.15 -15.30
C GLU A 27 5.26 -3.34 -16.09
N GLY A 28 5.99 -3.91 -17.05
CA GLY A 28 5.50 -5.05 -17.85
C GLY A 28 5.99 -6.43 -17.39
N LEU A 29 7.15 -6.47 -16.74
CA LEU A 29 7.78 -7.75 -16.35
C LEU A 29 7.14 -8.36 -15.11
N LEU A 30 6.67 -7.54 -14.16
CA LEU A 30 6.06 -8.04 -12.93
C LEU A 30 4.69 -8.68 -13.21
N SER A 31 3.83 -8.03 -14.02
CA SER A 31 2.52 -8.57 -14.36
C SER A 31 2.61 -9.90 -15.11
N ASP A 32 3.51 -10.00 -16.10
CA ASP A 32 3.76 -11.25 -16.84
C ASP A 32 4.39 -12.34 -15.97
N LEU A 33 5.29 -11.99 -15.06
CA LEU A 33 5.90 -12.93 -14.11
C LEU A 33 4.85 -13.45 -13.11
N PHE A 34 3.99 -12.59 -12.57
CA PHE A 34 2.92 -12.99 -11.65
C PHE A 34 1.90 -13.90 -12.33
N ASN A 35 1.53 -13.61 -13.58
CA ASN A 35 0.62 -14.46 -14.35
C ASN A 35 1.25 -15.84 -14.62
N LYS A 36 2.53 -15.90 -14.99
CA LYS A 36 3.24 -17.18 -15.17
C LYS A 36 3.45 -17.95 -13.88
N ILE A 37 3.72 -17.26 -12.77
CA ILE A 37 3.81 -17.88 -11.44
C ILE A 37 2.44 -18.48 -11.07
N LYS A 38 1.36 -17.75 -11.29
CA LYS A 38 -0.01 -18.23 -11.04
C LYS A 38 -0.32 -19.49 -11.86
N GLU A 39 -0.06 -19.48 -13.17
CA GLU A 39 -0.23 -20.64 -14.05
C GLU A 39 0.63 -21.84 -13.62
N TRP A 40 1.87 -21.59 -13.18
CA TRP A 40 2.77 -22.63 -12.67
C TRP A 40 2.30 -23.20 -11.32
N PHE A 41 1.75 -22.37 -10.43
CA PHE A 41 1.16 -22.80 -9.16
C PHE A 41 -0.10 -23.63 -9.37
N GLU A 42 -0.95 -23.25 -10.34
CA GLU A 42 -2.16 -23.97 -10.71
C GLU A 42 -1.86 -25.33 -11.38
N SER A 43 -0.75 -25.42 -12.11
CA SER A 43 -0.29 -26.67 -12.77
C SER A 43 0.63 -27.54 -11.92
N SER A 44 0.98 -27.10 -10.70
CA SER A 44 1.96 -27.77 -9.85
C SER A 44 1.38 -29.03 -9.19
N PRO A 45 2.14 -30.14 -9.11
CA PRO A 45 1.74 -31.37 -8.41
C PRO A 45 1.55 -31.18 -6.88
N PHE A 46 1.79 -29.97 -6.37
CA PHE A 46 1.56 -29.55 -4.98
C PHE A 46 0.21 -28.82 -4.77
N GLY A 47 -0.70 -28.83 -5.75
CA GLY A 47 -1.95 -28.04 -5.82
C GLY A 47 -2.98 -28.17 -4.67
N GLY A 48 -2.70 -28.96 -3.63
CA GLY A 48 -3.51 -29.00 -2.39
C GLY A 48 -2.86 -28.31 -1.18
N LEU A 49 -1.58 -27.94 -1.24
CA LEU A 49 -0.85 -27.36 -0.09
C LEU A 49 -0.94 -25.83 0.01
N PHE A 50 -1.46 -25.19 -1.04
CA PHE A 50 -1.56 -23.73 -1.18
C PHE A 50 -2.99 -23.26 -1.49
N SER A 51 -4.00 -24.12 -1.29
CA SER A 51 -5.42 -23.83 -1.55
C SER A 51 -6.07 -22.83 -0.59
N GLN A 52 -5.28 -22.02 0.12
CA GLN A 52 -5.85 -20.81 0.67
C GLN A 52 -6.01 -19.85 -0.51
N PRO A 53 -7.23 -19.32 -0.75
CA PRO A 53 -7.40 -18.33 -1.80
C PRO A 53 -6.37 -17.24 -1.53
N VAL A 54 -5.47 -17.03 -2.49
CA VAL A 54 -4.67 -15.81 -2.54
C VAL A 54 -5.71 -14.71 -2.43
N LYS A 55 -5.77 -14.00 -1.29
CA LYS A 55 -6.66 -12.84 -1.13
C LYS A 55 -6.44 -12.02 -2.39
N SER A 56 -7.49 -11.85 -3.19
CA SER A 56 -7.46 -11.07 -4.42
C SER A 56 -6.81 -9.73 -4.07
N MET A 57 -5.58 -9.51 -4.53
CA MET A 57 -4.90 -8.24 -4.37
C MET A 57 -5.22 -7.44 -5.62
N GLU A 58 -6.12 -6.49 -5.48
CA GLU A 58 -6.47 -5.55 -6.55
C GLU A 58 -5.58 -4.33 -6.41
N MET A 59 -4.92 -3.95 -7.50
CA MET A 59 -4.21 -2.68 -7.57
C MET A 59 -5.24 -1.57 -7.72
N ILE A 60 -5.19 -0.59 -6.83
CA ILE A 60 -6.06 0.58 -6.83
C ILE A 60 -5.25 1.86 -6.97
N ASP A 61 -5.85 2.81 -7.65
CA ASP A 61 -5.56 4.23 -7.56
C ASP A 61 -6.81 4.89 -6.97
N LEU A 62 -6.69 5.41 -5.75
CA LEU A 62 -7.77 6.08 -5.04
C LEU A 62 -7.37 7.50 -4.72
N THR A 63 -8.13 8.47 -5.22
CA THR A 63 -8.01 9.88 -4.87
C THR A 63 -9.20 10.33 -4.03
N PHE A 64 -8.95 11.01 -2.91
CA PHE A 64 -9.97 11.62 -2.04
C PHE A 64 -9.49 12.94 -1.43
N TYR A 65 -10.43 13.71 -0.87
CA TYR A 65 -10.19 15.07 -0.37
C TYR A 65 -10.59 15.17 1.11
N PRO A 66 -9.71 14.75 2.05
CA PRO A 66 -10.03 14.77 3.47
C PRO A 66 -9.79 16.16 4.07
N GLU A 67 -10.70 16.64 4.93
CA GLU A 67 -10.41 17.79 5.82
C GLU A 67 -9.46 17.39 6.96
N PHE A 68 -9.59 16.14 7.41
CA PHE A 68 -8.72 15.52 8.41
C PHE A 68 -8.50 14.05 8.06
N PHE A 69 -7.27 13.59 8.22
CA PHE A 69 -6.91 12.18 8.09
C PHE A 69 -6.00 11.80 9.25
N SER A 70 -6.23 10.64 9.85
CA SER A 70 -5.33 10.08 10.85
C SER A 70 -5.08 8.61 10.55
N GLY A 71 -3.85 8.19 10.77
CA GLY A 71 -3.43 6.80 10.59
C GLY A 71 -2.22 6.47 11.45
N ASN A 72 -1.93 5.19 11.56
CA ASN A 72 -0.69 4.71 12.16
C ASN A 72 0.08 3.89 11.13
N ALA A 73 1.39 4.12 11.04
CA ALA A 73 2.28 3.26 10.29
C ALA A 73 2.58 1.99 11.12
N GLU A 74 1.98 0.86 10.71
CA GLU A 74 2.18 -0.45 11.37
C GLU A 74 3.62 -0.96 11.16
N ASP A 75 4.14 -0.75 9.96
CA ASP A 75 5.50 -1.06 9.53
C ASP A 75 6.29 0.25 9.34
N PRO A 76 7.63 0.24 9.46
CA PRO A 76 8.43 1.45 9.29
C PRO A 76 8.32 1.98 7.87
N VAL A 77 7.98 3.25 7.74
CA VAL A 77 7.80 3.93 6.45
C VAL A 77 8.81 5.05 6.26
N ASN A 78 9.10 5.36 4.99
CA ASN A 78 9.89 6.54 4.64
C ASN A 78 8.94 7.64 4.21
N ILE A 79 9.12 8.82 4.79
CA ILE A 79 8.33 10.02 4.50
C ILE A 79 9.23 11.03 3.82
N THR A 80 8.81 11.53 2.66
CA THR A 80 9.57 12.50 1.88
C THR A 80 8.69 13.70 1.57
N SER A 81 9.18 14.89 1.84
CA SER A 81 8.64 16.15 1.32
C SER A 81 9.75 16.91 0.59
N GLU A 82 9.45 18.09 0.08
CA GLU A 82 10.43 18.93 -0.61
C GLU A 82 11.65 19.26 0.25
N THR A 83 11.43 19.49 1.55
CA THR A 83 12.47 19.97 2.48
C THR A 83 12.93 18.91 3.47
N THR A 84 12.15 17.84 3.66
CA THR A 84 12.36 16.89 4.76
C THR A 84 12.32 15.46 4.26
N LYS A 85 13.24 14.64 4.78
CA LYS A 85 13.21 13.18 4.60
C LYS A 85 13.29 12.52 5.97
N ILE A 86 12.33 11.65 6.26
CA ILE A 86 12.25 10.88 7.48
C ILE A 86 12.34 9.41 7.09
N TYR A 87 13.24 8.69 7.73
CA TYR A 87 13.51 7.29 7.43
C TYR A 87 13.06 6.39 8.57
N ASN A 88 12.46 5.25 8.22
CA ASN A 88 12.01 4.22 9.16
C ASN A 88 11.03 4.73 10.24
N PHE A 89 10.17 5.68 9.91
CA PHE A 89 9.18 6.22 10.83
C PHE A 89 8.17 5.14 11.25
N ARG A 90 7.87 5.06 12.55
CA ARG A 90 6.80 4.24 13.12
C ARG A 90 5.96 5.07 14.08
N GLY A 91 4.66 5.12 13.86
CA GLY A 91 3.73 5.78 14.77
C GLY A 91 2.60 6.51 14.08
N GLY A 92 2.04 7.47 14.80
CA GLY A 92 0.84 8.20 14.41
C GLY A 92 1.13 9.30 13.41
N MET A 93 0.23 9.43 12.45
CA MET A 93 0.25 10.44 11.41
C MET A 93 -1.11 11.13 11.43
N GLU A 94 -1.11 12.45 11.46
CA GLU A 94 -2.30 13.29 11.41
C GLU A 94 -2.11 14.32 10.31
N ILE A 95 -3.05 14.40 9.39
CA ILE A 95 -3.12 15.42 8.35
C ILE A 95 -4.33 16.27 8.70
N GLY A 96 -4.13 17.58 8.75
CA GLY A 96 -5.21 18.54 8.85
C GLY A 96 -4.86 19.81 8.10
N ASN A 97 -5.64 20.86 8.34
CA ASN A 97 -5.49 22.16 7.67
C ASN A 97 -4.09 22.79 7.79
N ASN A 98 -3.30 22.38 8.79
CA ASN A 98 -1.98 22.96 9.08
C ASN A 98 -0.81 22.10 8.58
N GLY A 99 -1.07 20.99 7.89
CA GLY A 99 -0.06 20.08 7.37
C GLY A 99 -0.05 18.70 8.06
N LEU A 100 1.13 18.07 8.06
CA LEU A 100 1.35 16.72 8.58
C LEU A 100 1.99 16.77 9.96
N THR A 101 1.38 16.11 10.94
CA THR A 101 1.96 15.85 12.25
C THR A 101 2.32 14.38 12.36
N LEU A 102 3.56 14.11 12.77
CA LEU A 102 4.11 12.77 12.96
C LEU A 102 4.49 12.58 14.42
N LYS A 103 3.94 11.58 15.08
CA LYS A 103 4.24 11.22 16.48
C LYS A 103 4.84 9.83 16.51
N GLU A 104 6.12 9.74 16.83
CA GLU A 104 6.81 8.46 16.89
C GLU A 104 6.32 7.62 18.08
N SER A 105 6.10 6.33 17.88
CA SER A 105 5.67 5.42 18.94
C SER A 105 6.77 5.13 19.94
N GLY A 106 6.48 5.28 21.23
CA GLY A 106 7.40 4.94 22.31
C GLY A 106 8.49 5.99 22.59
N THR A 107 8.47 7.11 21.86
CA THR A 107 9.32 8.27 22.15
C THR A 107 8.45 9.51 22.33
N GLY A 108 9.06 10.61 22.80
CA GLY A 108 8.41 11.93 22.81
C GLY A 108 8.62 12.72 21.52
N LEU A 109 9.15 12.10 20.46
CA LEU A 109 9.47 12.77 19.22
C LEU A 109 8.18 13.10 18.44
N SER A 110 7.97 14.39 18.19
CA SER A 110 6.94 14.90 17.30
C SER A 110 7.59 15.74 16.20
N VAL A 111 7.22 15.46 14.95
CA VAL A 111 7.63 16.26 13.79
C VAL A 111 6.39 16.89 13.19
N GLU A 112 6.37 18.22 13.16
CA GLU A 112 5.35 18.99 12.45
C GLU A 112 5.92 19.45 11.13
N HIS A 113 5.27 19.06 10.04
CA HIS A 113 5.61 19.47 8.70
C HIS A 113 4.48 20.35 8.15
N THR A 114 4.76 21.65 8.06
CA THR A 114 3.91 22.62 7.37
C THR A 114 4.28 22.59 5.89
N GLY A 115 3.51 21.87 5.09
CA GLY A 115 3.72 21.75 3.66
C GLY A 115 2.51 21.16 2.96
N ASP A 116 2.30 21.59 1.72
CA ASP A 116 1.16 21.19 0.90
C ASP A 116 1.38 19.87 0.16
N SER A 117 2.57 19.27 0.34
CA SER A 117 2.94 18.01 -0.28
C SER A 117 3.89 17.14 0.55
N PHE A 118 3.60 15.84 0.58
CA PHE A 118 4.52 14.82 1.06
C PHE A 118 4.12 13.43 0.55
N ASP A 119 5.08 12.51 0.60
CA ASP A 119 4.99 11.14 0.13
C ASP A 119 5.33 10.18 1.25
N ILE A 120 4.52 9.13 1.40
CA ILE A 120 4.81 8.01 2.28
C ILE A 120 4.88 6.76 1.41
N ASN A 121 6.07 6.18 1.33
CA ASN A 121 6.30 5.00 0.51
C ASN A 121 6.23 3.73 1.34
N GLY A 122 5.54 2.70 0.82
CA GLY A 122 5.38 1.40 1.49
C GLY A 122 4.47 1.44 2.71
N LEU A 123 3.50 2.35 2.73
CA LEU A 123 2.51 2.44 3.79
C LEU A 123 1.61 1.22 3.80
N ARG A 124 1.47 0.62 5.00
CA ARG A 124 0.54 -0.45 5.27
C ARG A 124 -0.59 0.05 6.16
N ILE A 125 -1.84 -0.18 5.74
CA ILE A 125 -3.04 0.16 6.50
C ILE A 125 -3.93 -1.09 6.56
N SER A 126 -4.18 -1.61 7.76
CA SER A 126 -5.08 -2.77 7.94
C SER A 126 -6.54 -2.46 7.57
N SER A 127 -7.03 -1.26 7.92
CA SER A 127 -8.37 -0.81 7.56
C SER A 127 -8.40 0.71 7.39
N LEU A 128 -8.96 1.16 6.27
CA LEU A 128 -9.24 2.56 6.00
C LEU A 128 -10.73 2.72 5.73
N GLU A 129 -11.40 3.59 6.49
CA GLU A 129 -12.78 3.98 6.25
C GLU A 129 -12.84 5.44 5.80
N LEU A 130 -13.44 5.66 4.63
CA LEU A 130 -13.65 6.97 4.03
C LEU A 130 -15.14 7.22 3.94
N SER A 131 -15.64 8.20 4.69
CA SER A 131 -17.07 8.47 4.80
C SER A 131 -17.38 9.92 4.46
N GLY A 132 -18.41 10.13 3.65
CA GLY A 132 -18.97 11.47 3.42
C GLY A 132 -18.09 12.40 2.59
N MET A 133 -17.16 11.86 1.79
CA MET A 133 -16.25 12.66 0.96
C MET A 133 -16.32 12.24 -0.52
N LYS A 134 -15.82 13.12 -1.39
CA LYS A 134 -15.65 12.81 -2.80
C LYS A 134 -14.47 11.87 -2.98
N LEU A 135 -14.70 10.76 -3.68
CA LEU A 135 -13.71 9.74 -3.99
C LEU A 135 -13.73 9.47 -5.49
N SER A 136 -12.55 9.29 -6.06
CA SER A 136 -12.34 8.72 -7.39
C SER A 136 -11.46 7.49 -7.24
N MET A 137 -11.91 6.35 -7.77
CA MET A 137 -11.22 5.08 -7.63
C MET A 137 -11.09 4.39 -8.99
N VAL A 138 -9.89 3.93 -9.30
CA VAL A 138 -9.58 3.16 -10.50
C VAL A 138 -8.93 1.83 -10.09
N SER A 139 -9.43 0.72 -10.61
CA SER A 139 -8.86 -0.62 -10.46
C SER A 139 -9.01 -1.38 -11.77
N GLY A 140 -7.92 -1.50 -12.54
CA GLY A 140 -7.96 -2.08 -13.88
C GLY A 140 -8.95 -1.35 -14.81
N ASN A 141 -10.00 -2.05 -15.25
CA ASN A 141 -11.06 -1.48 -16.10
C ASN A 141 -12.24 -0.88 -15.31
N TRP A 142 -12.20 -0.94 -13.98
CA TRP A 142 -13.23 -0.36 -13.12
C TRP A 142 -12.82 1.08 -12.76
N ASN A 143 -13.71 2.03 -13.04
CA ASN A 143 -13.58 3.42 -12.64
C ASN A 143 -14.88 3.83 -11.95
N GLU A 144 -14.77 4.31 -10.73
CA GLU A 144 -15.89 4.71 -9.89
C GLU A 144 -15.61 6.08 -9.30
N THR A 145 -16.62 6.95 -9.34
CA THR A 145 -16.65 8.17 -8.54
C THR A 145 -17.80 8.08 -7.56
N SER A 146 -17.56 8.38 -6.29
CA SER A 146 -18.61 8.45 -5.28
C SER A 146 -18.59 9.81 -4.62
N GLU A 147 -19.77 10.37 -4.42
CA GLU A 147 -19.98 11.58 -3.61
C GLU A 147 -20.86 11.18 -2.42
N ASN A 148 -20.44 11.54 -1.20
CA ASN A 148 -21.16 11.27 0.06
C ASN A 148 -21.40 9.79 0.41
N GLY A 149 -20.62 8.86 -0.16
CA GLY A 149 -20.67 7.43 0.19
C GLY A 149 -19.72 7.06 1.33
N THR A 150 -19.86 5.83 1.86
CA THR A 150 -18.84 5.22 2.72
C THR A 150 -18.09 4.16 1.94
N VAL A 151 -16.76 4.24 1.93
CA VAL A 151 -15.87 3.23 1.33
C VAL A 151 -14.92 2.71 2.40
N ARG A 152 -14.84 1.39 2.50
CA ARG A 152 -13.91 0.68 3.38
C ARG A 152 -12.91 -0.08 2.54
N ILE A 153 -11.63 0.15 2.81
CA ILE A 153 -10.49 -0.53 2.21
C ILE A 153 -9.82 -1.38 3.28
N SER A 154 -9.52 -2.65 2.95
CA SER A 154 -8.88 -3.59 3.86
C SER A 154 -7.51 -4.05 3.34
N ASP A 155 -6.54 -4.12 4.24
CA ASP A 155 -5.16 -4.55 4.00
C ASP A 155 -4.51 -3.81 2.82
N PHE A 156 -4.49 -2.47 2.87
CA PHE A 156 -3.77 -1.66 1.89
C PHE A 156 -2.26 -1.77 2.10
N LEU A 157 -1.53 -1.94 0.99
CA LEU A 157 -0.08 -1.81 0.92
C LEU A 157 0.28 -1.02 -0.34
N GLY A 158 0.89 0.15 -0.17
CA GLY A 158 1.25 0.99 -1.29
C GLY A 158 1.86 2.32 -0.89
N ASN A 159 1.68 3.31 -1.76
CA ASN A 159 2.18 4.66 -1.57
C ASN A 159 1.02 5.60 -1.26
N PHE A 160 1.31 6.60 -0.45
CA PHE A 160 0.41 7.67 -0.06
C PHE A 160 1.02 8.99 -0.53
N PHE A 161 0.28 9.74 -1.33
CA PHE A 161 0.69 11.05 -1.80
C PHE A 161 -0.31 12.08 -1.30
N TYR A 162 0.16 13.07 -0.54
CA TYR A 162 -0.63 14.26 -0.24
C TYR A 162 -0.19 15.38 -1.16
N ARG A 163 -1.12 16.01 -1.89
CA ARG A 163 -0.85 17.12 -2.80
C ARG A 163 -2.04 18.07 -2.78
N ASN A 164 -1.83 19.35 -2.48
CA ASN A 164 -2.84 20.39 -2.64
C ASN A 164 -4.21 20.04 -2.02
N GLY A 165 -4.23 19.43 -0.83
CA GLY A 165 -5.47 19.03 -0.14
C GLY A 165 -6.12 17.73 -0.64
N SER A 166 -5.55 17.05 -1.63
CA SER A 166 -5.95 15.69 -2.01
C SER A 166 -4.98 14.65 -1.48
N VAL A 167 -5.53 13.50 -1.13
CA VAL A 167 -4.79 12.27 -0.85
C VAL A 167 -4.99 11.31 -2.01
N GLU A 168 -3.88 10.80 -2.53
CA GLU A 168 -3.84 9.73 -3.52
C GLU A 168 -3.18 8.49 -2.90
N LEU A 169 -3.87 7.35 -2.98
CA LEU A 169 -3.41 6.05 -2.54
C LEU A 169 -3.24 5.15 -3.75
N VAL A 170 -1.99 4.75 -4.01
CA VAL A 170 -1.66 3.84 -5.10
C VAL A 170 -1.06 2.57 -4.52
N GLY A 171 -1.75 1.44 -4.64
CA GLY A 171 -1.32 0.22 -3.97
C GLY A 171 -2.23 -0.97 -4.14
N ASN A 172 -1.89 -2.07 -3.48
CA ASN A 172 -2.68 -3.28 -3.46
C ASN A 172 -3.63 -3.27 -2.26
N VAL A 173 -4.84 -3.76 -2.46
CA VAL A 173 -5.83 -3.97 -1.39
C VAL A 173 -6.40 -5.38 -1.46
N SER A 174 -6.82 -5.91 -0.32
CA SER A 174 -7.47 -7.23 -0.28
C SER A 174 -8.98 -7.18 -0.54
N LYS A 175 -9.59 -6.04 -0.24
CA LYS A 175 -11.04 -5.84 -0.33
C LYS A 175 -11.41 -4.37 -0.31
N ILE A 176 -12.43 -4.05 -1.09
CA ILE A 176 -13.11 -2.74 -1.10
C ILE A 176 -14.59 -3.00 -0.83
N THR A 177 -15.18 -2.28 0.12
CA THR A 177 -16.61 -2.37 0.44
C THR A 177 -17.24 -0.99 0.40
N LYS A 178 -18.34 -0.86 -0.33
CA LYS A 178 -19.16 0.36 -0.37
C LYS A 178 -20.38 0.19 0.54
N GLY A 179 -20.68 1.20 1.35
CA GLY A 179 -21.88 1.31 2.18
C GLY A 179 -22.97 2.15 1.54
#